data_AF-A0AAJ2N561-F1
#
_entry.id   AF-A0AAJ2N561-F1
#
_cell.length_a   1.000
_cell.length_b   1.000
_cell.length_c   1.000
_cell.angle_alpha   90.00
_cell.angle_beta   90.00
_cell.angle_gamma   90.00
#
_symmetry.space_group_name_H-M   'P 1'
#
loop_
_entity.id
_entity.type
_entity.pdbx_description
1 polymer ?
#
loop_
_entity_poly.entity_id
_entity_poly.type
_entity_poly.pdbx_seq_one_letter_code
_entity_poly.pdbx_strand_id
1 'polypeptide(L)'
;MENGVKKGRIIYRTVEQSLPGVCRHIQAHPKFREIKAIIGITMLHRGCTHLGFDIVQIHNPLYRAFKWIGQMPIHFLSVSNPLKTCTKQNPRFLLMSTDLLMDKYGSV
;
A
#
# COMPACT_ATOMS: atom_id res chain seq x y z
N MET A 1 -9.82 17.09 14.09
CA MET A 1 -8.53 16.47 13.70
C MET A 1 -8.36 15.03 14.24
N GLU A 2 -8.91 14.71 15.41
CA GLU A 2 -8.82 13.41 16.09
C GLU A 2 -9.28 12.19 15.25
N ASN A 3 -10.38 12.33 14.50
CA ASN A 3 -10.93 11.24 13.69
C ASN A 3 -10.00 10.78 12.54
N GLY A 4 -9.19 11.67 11.98
CA GLY A 4 -8.29 11.35 10.87
C GLY A 4 -7.10 10.49 11.32
N VAL A 5 -6.50 10.85 12.46
CA VAL A 5 -5.39 10.09 13.06
C VAL A 5 -5.86 8.71 13.51
N LYS A 6 -7.04 8.62 14.14
CA LYS A 6 -7.64 7.33 14.54
C LYS A 6 -7.85 6.40 13.34
N LYS A 7 -8.42 6.92 12.24
CA LYS A 7 -8.61 6.17 10.99
C LYS A 7 -7.28 5.71 10.38
N GLY A 8 -6.30 6.59 10.29
CA GLY A 8 -4.96 6.26 9.78
C GLY A 8 -4.29 5.14 10.60
N ARG A 9 -4.39 5.21 11.93
CA ARG A 9 -3.87 4.17 12.82
C ARG A 9 -4.55 2.82 12.64
N ILE A 10 -5.87 2.81 12.43
CA ILE A 10 -6.61 1.57 12.16
C ILE A 10 -6.11 0.96 10.85
N ILE A 11 -6.04 1.73 9.76
CA ILE A 11 -5.55 1.26 8.46
C ILE A 11 -4.13 0.70 8.59
N TYR A 12 -3.23 1.43 9.25
CA TYR A 12 -1.86 1.00 9.48
C TYR A 12 -1.81 -0.38 10.16
N ARG A 13 -2.52 -0.53 11.29
CA ARG A 13 -2.54 -1.79 12.06
C ARG A 13 -3.16 -2.92 11.27
N THR A 14 -4.23 -2.66 10.52
CA THR A 14 -4.87 -3.68 9.68
C THR A 14 -3.91 -4.19 8.61
N VAL A 15 -3.15 -3.31 7.95
CA VAL A 15 -2.13 -3.72 6.99
C VAL A 15 -1.03 -4.52 7.67
N GLU A 16 -0.48 -3.99 8.77
CA GLU A 16 0.56 -4.66 9.57
C GLU A 16 0.17 -6.09 9.97
N GLN A 17 -1.05 -6.27 10.47
CA GLN A 17 -1.59 -7.58 10.86
C GLN A 17 -1.85 -8.53 9.68
N SER A 18 -1.99 -7.99 8.47
CA SER A 18 -2.23 -8.78 7.25
C SER A 18 -0.93 -9.28 6.60
N LEU A 19 0.20 -8.62 6.81
CA LEU A 19 1.49 -8.95 6.17
C LEU A 19 2.02 -10.36 6.50
N PRO A 20 1.86 -10.90 7.73
CA PRO A 20 2.18 -12.31 7.99
C PRO A 20 1.39 -13.30 7.12
N GLY A 21 0.15 -12.94 6.74
CA GLY A 21 -0.64 -13.73 5.78
C GLY A 21 0.00 -13.78 4.39
N VAL A 22 0.56 -12.65 3.93
CA VAL A 22 1.31 -12.56 2.67
C VAL A 22 2.59 -13.39 2.75
N CYS A 23 3.29 -13.37 3.89
CA CYS A 23 4.48 -14.21 4.11
C CYS A 23 4.15 -15.69 3.91
N ARG A 24 3.13 -16.19 4.60
CA ARG A 24 2.69 -17.58 4.50
C ARG A 24 2.29 -17.96 3.06
N HIS A 25 1.59 -17.06 2.37
CA HIS A 25 1.20 -17.29 0.97
C HIS A 25 2.42 -17.40 0.04
N ILE A 26 3.40 -16.51 0.18
CA ILE A 26 4.63 -16.53 -0.62
C ILE A 26 5.43 -17.80 -0.31
N GLN A 27 5.61 -18.16 0.96
CA GLN A 27 6.34 -19.37 1.37
C GLN A 27 5.70 -20.66 0.86
N ALA A 28 4.36 -20.72 0.83
CA ALA A 28 3.63 -21.88 0.32
C ALA A 28 3.67 -21.99 -1.23
N HIS A 29 4.14 -20.96 -1.93
CA HIS A 29 4.16 -20.95 -3.38
C HIS A 29 5.31 -21.82 -3.94
N PRO A 30 5.09 -22.69 -4.94
CA PRO A 30 6.15 -23.57 -5.48
C PRO A 30 7.38 -22.81 -6.00
N LYS A 31 7.18 -21.56 -6.45
CA LYS A 31 8.23 -20.67 -6.95
C LYS A 31 8.68 -19.62 -5.95
N PHE A 32 8.51 -19.83 -4.64
CA PHE A 32 8.80 -18.79 -3.63
C PHE A 32 10.20 -18.17 -3.79
N ARG A 33 11.21 -18.98 -4.17
CA ARG A 33 12.60 -18.54 -4.40
C ARG A 33 12.75 -17.58 -5.58
N GLU A 34 11.81 -17.58 -6.53
CA GLU A 34 11.80 -16.67 -7.67
C GLU A 34 11.09 -15.34 -7.35
N ILE A 35 10.27 -15.31 -6.29
CA ILE A 35 9.53 -14.12 -5.87
C ILE A 35 10.48 -13.22 -5.07
N LYS A 36 10.95 -12.13 -5.69
CA LYS A 36 11.94 -11.21 -5.09
C LYS A 36 11.35 -10.03 -4.32
N ALA A 37 10.13 -9.61 -4.66
CA ALA A 37 9.49 -8.45 -4.07
C ALA A 37 7.98 -8.49 -4.24
N ILE A 38 7.27 -7.83 -3.33
CA ILE A 38 5.87 -7.45 -3.49
C ILE A 38 5.79 -6.02 -4.02
N ILE A 39 4.93 -5.83 -5.03
CA ILE A 39 4.73 -4.55 -5.72
C ILE A 39 3.25 -4.20 -5.66
N GLY A 40 2.94 -2.99 -5.23
CA GLY A 40 1.59 -2.45 -5.17
C GLY A 40 1.50 -1.03 -5.71
N ILE A 41 0.26 -0.57 -5.94
CA ILE A 41 -0.03 0.82 -6.29
C ILE A 41 -1.08 1.34 -5.32
N THR A 42 -0.77 2.45 -4.63
CA THR A 42 -1.68 3.03 -3.63
C THR A 42 -1.69 4.54 -3.67
N MET A 43 -2.85 5.14 -3.42
CA MET A 43 -3.00 6.55 -3.06
C MET A 43 -2.68 6.82 -1.59
N LEU A 44 -2.75 5.78 -0.74
CA LEU A 44 -2.47 5.84 0.69
C LEU A 44 -1.02 5.44 0.97
N HIS A 45 -0.08 6.28 0.54
CA HIS A 45 1.35 5.99 0.66
C HIS A 45 2.00 6.59 1.92
N ARG A 46 1.31 7.45 2.67
CA ARG A 46 1.87 8.12 3.85
C ARG A 46 2.01 7.12 5.01
N GLY A 47 3.21 7.04 5.60
CA GLY A 47 3.49 6.16 6.74
C GLY A 47 3.80 4.70 6.35
N CYS A 48 3.74 4.34 5.06
CA CYS A 48 4.04 2.99 4.60
C CYS A 48 5.53 2.59 4.76
N THR A 49 6.43 3.57 4.85
CA THR A 49 7.86 3.31 5.11
C THR A 49 8.09 2.60 6.45
N HIS A 50 7.28 2.91 7.47
CA HIS A 50 7.36 2.22 8.77
C HIS A 50 6.88 0.76 8.70
N LEU A 51 6.07 0.40 7.69
CA LEU A 51 5.72 -0.98 7.40
C LEU A 51 6.85 -1.70 6.65
N GLY A 52 7.88 -1.00 6.18
CA GLY A 52 9.01 -1.57 5.43
C GLY A 52 8.84 -1.48 3.91
N PHE A 53 7.91 -0.64 3.44
CA PHE A 53 7.74 -0.39 2.00
C PHE A 53 8.57 0.81 1.53
N ASP A 54 9.21 0.65 0.40
CA ASP A 54 9.74 1.74 -0.40
C ASP A 54 8.64 2.37 -1.26
N ILE A 55 8.63 3.70 -1.30
CA ILE A 55 7.63 4.48 -2.03
C ILE A 55 8.30 5.08 -3.27
N VAL A 56 7.86 4.64 -4.44
CA VAL A 56 8.42 5.10 -5.72
C VAL A 56 7.39 5.93 -6.50
N GLN A 57 7.86 7.01 -7.11
CA GLN A 57 7.02 7.88 -7.92
C GLN A 57 6.65 7.21 -9.25
N ILE A 58 5.38 7.33 -9.65
CA ILE A 58 4.95 6.98 -11.00
C ILE A 58 5.33 8.14 -11.93
N HIS A 59 6.36 7.91 -12.75
CA HIS A 59 6.91 8.91 -13.67
C HIS A 59 6.03 9.15 -14.90
N ASN A 60 5.39 8.10 -15.44
CA ASN A 60 4.54 8.23 -16.62
C ASN A 60 3.19 8.90 -16.24
N PRO A 61 2.90 10.11 -16.75
CA PRO A 61 1.70 10.86 -16.38
C PRO A 61 0.40 10.22 -16.88
N LEU A 62 0.42 9.57 -18.04
CA LEU A 62 -0.75 8.86 -18.59
C LEU A 62 -1.09 7.63 -17.75
N TYR A 63 -0.07 6.84 -17.42
CA TYR A 63 -0.24 5.67 -16.55
C TYR A 63 -0.73 6.08 -15.16
N ARG A 64 -0.20 7.19 -14.64
CA ARG A 64 -0.63 7.78 -13.37
C ARG A 64 -2.11 8.18 -13.41
N ALA A 65 -2.55 8.87 -14.45
CA ALA A 65 -3.95 9.27 -14.64
C ALA A 65 -4.87 8.04 -14.75
N PHE A 66 -4.48 7.02 -15.52
CA PHE A 66 -5.25 5.78 -15.63
C PHE A 66 -5.46 5.10 -14.27
N LYS A 67 -4.38 4.94 -13.49
CA LYS A 67 -4.45 4.35 -12.15
C LYS A 67 -5.24 5.23 -11.18
N TRP A 68 -5.17 6.54 -11.33
CA TRP A 68 -5.95 7.47 -10.55
C TRP A 68 -7.45 7.29 -10.83
N ILE A 69 -7.87 7.32 -12.10
CA ILE A 69 -9.27 7.14 -12.52
C ILE A 69 -9.86 5.84 -11.98
N GLY A 70 -9.12 4.73 -12.03
CA GLY A 70 -9.60 3.44 -11.51
C GLY A 70 -9.89 3.43 -9.99
N GLN A 71 -9.19 4.26 -9.22
CA GLN A 71 -9.36 4.35 -7.76
C GLN A 71 -10.29 5.50 -7.34
N MET A 72 -10.67 6.39 -8.26
CA MET A 72 -11.53 7.54 -8.00
C MET A 72 -12.93 7.20 -7.48
N PRO A 73 -13.65 6.17 -7.99
CA PRO A 73 -14.97 5.82 -7.47
C PRO A 73 -14.92 5.45 -5.97
N ILE A 74 -13.92 4.65 -5.59
CA ILE A 74 -13.70 4.25 -4.19
C ILE A 74 -13.37 5.48 -3.36
N HIS A 75 -12.51 6.38 -3.87
CA HIS A 75 -12.18 7.62 -3.19
C HIS A 75 -13.43 8.47 -2.91
N PHE A 76 -14.29 8.66 -3.93
CA PHE A 76 -15.50 9.47 -3.82
C PHE A 76 -16.47 8.94 -2.76
N LEU A 77 -16.60 7.62 -2.66
CA LEU A 77 -17.43 6.96 -1.63
C LEU A 77 -16.79 6.98 -0.23
N SER A 78 -15.46 7.09 -0.14
CA SER A 78 -14.73 6.93 1.12
C SER A 78 -14.53 8.23 1.90
N VAL A 79 -14.70 9.40 1.27
CA VAL A 79 -14.42 10.71 1.90
C VAL A 79 -15.63 11.63 1.86
N SER A 80 -15.84 12.38 2.95
CA SER A 80 -16.96 13.32 3.06
C SER A 80 -16.83 14.54 2.15
N ASN A 81 -15.60 14.89 1.73
CA ASN A 81 -15.32 16.05 0.87
C ASN A 81 -14.31 15.66 -0.23
N PRO A 82 -14.77 14.98 -1.30
CA PRO A 82 -13.90 14.41 -2.32
C PRO A 82 -13.14 15.46 -3.12
N LEU A 83 -13.80 16.57 -3.49
CA LEU A 83 -13.20 17.64 -4.29
C LEU A 83 -11.97 18.30 -3.62
N LYS A 84 -11.97 18.42 -2.28
CA LYS A 84 -10.82 18.99 -1.53
C LYS A 84 -9.68 18.00 -1.31
N THR A 85 -9.94 16.71 -1.41
CA THR A 85 -8.97 15.64 -1.09
C THR A 85 -8.32 15.05 -2.34
N CYS A 86 -9.02 15.17 -3.48
CA CYS A 86 -8.63 14.74 -4.82
C CYS A 86 -7.20 15.14 -5.21
N THR A 87 -6.83 16.41 -4.98
CA THR A 87 -5.54 16.97 -5.38
C THR A 87 -4.36 16.50 -4.54
N LYS A 88 -4.61 15.93 -3.35
CA LYS A 88 -3.57 15.47 -2.42
C LYS A 88 -3.24 13.98 -2.59
N GLN A 89 -4.04 13.22 -3.32
CA GLN A 89 -3.91 11.78 -3.47
C GLN A 89 -3.36 11.43 -4.84
N ASN A 90 -2.04 11.21 -4.89
CA ASN A 90 -1.35 10.75 -6.10
C ASN A 90 -0.94 9.29 -5.92
N PRO A 91 -1.22 8.39 -6.88
CA PRO A 91 -0.83 7.01 -6.77
C PRO A 91 0.69 6.89 -6.82
N ARG A 92 1.23 6.09 -5.91
CA ARG A 92 2.64 5.75 -5.81
C ARG A 92 2.80 4.24 -5.92
N PHE A 93 3.96 3.83 -6.41
CA PHE A 93 4.38 2.44 -6.27
C PHE A 93 4.79 2.19 -4.82
N LEU A 94 4.45 1.00 -4.36
CA LEU A 94 4.79 0.46 -3.06
C LEU A 94 5.61 -0.81 -3.30
N LEU A 95 6.83 -0.86 -2.81
CA LEU A 95 7.77 -1.96 -3.07
C LEU A 95 8.31 -2.49 -1.75
N MET A 96 8.45 -3.80 -1.60
CA MET A 96 9.13 -4.41 -0.46
C MET A 96 9.75 -5.72 -0.93
N SER A 97 11.03 -5.95 -0.63
CA SER A 97 11.66 -7.23 -0.94
C SER A 97 11.02 -8.35 -0.12
N THR A 98 11.00 -9.56 -0.68
CA THR A 98 10.53 -10.73 0.07
C THR A 98 11.43 -11.04 1.26
N ASP A 99 12.74 -10.81 1.14
CA ASP A 99 13.68 -10.99 2.26
C ASP A 99 13.30 -10.09 3.46
N LEU A 100 13.05 -8.80 3.22
CA LEU A 100 12.63 -7.85 4.27
C LEU A 100 11.25 -8.19 4.82
N LEU A 101 10.33 -8.62 3.96
CA LEU A 101 9.01 -9.06 4.36
C LEU A 101 9.10 -10.26 5.34
N MET A 102 9.93 -11.25 5.02
CA MET A 102 10.12 -12.45 5.84
C MET A 102 10.86 -12.14 7.14
N ASP A 103 11.90 -11.31 7.11
CA ASP A 103 12.63 -10.87 8.30
C ASP A 103 11.71 -10.18 9.31
N LYS A 104 10.83 -9.30 8.81
CA LYS A 104 9.98 -8.47 9.66
C LYS A 104 8.65 -9.12 10.08
N TYR A 105 8.08 -9.97 9.23
CA TYR A 105 6.72 -10.49 9.40
C TYR A 105 6.61 -12.02 9.32
N GLY A 106 7.72 -12.74 9.11
CA GLY A 106 7.76 -14.19 8.98
C GLY A 106 7.85 -14.97 10.30
N SER A 107 8.10 -14.30 11.43
CA SER A 107 8.33 -14.93 12.75
C SER A 107 7.06 -15.25 13.56
N VAL A 108 5.92 -15.47 12.90
CA VAL A 108 4.63 -15.77 13.57
C VAL A 108 4.24 -17.22 13.39
#